data_AF-A0AAE0PPL5-F1
#
_entry.id   AF-A0AAE0PPL5-F1
#
_cell.length_a   1.000
_cell.length_b   1.000
_cell.length_c   1.000
_cell.angle_alpha   90.00
_cell.angle_beta   90.00
_cell.angle_gamma   90.00
#
_symmetry.space_group_name_H-M   'P 1'
#
loop_
_entity.id
_entity.type
_entity.pdbx_description
1 polymer ?
#
loop_
_entity_poly.entity_id
_entity_poly.type
_entity_poly.pdbx_seq_one_letter_code
_entity_poly.pdbx_strand_id
1 'polypeptide(L)'
;MHSMIGYKNNILWLVMFSTNAKVLSTLTLIDGQATRDRLINMLPTIAAGSTYICKGLREALKVLQNDDDKTIGDEIIFLTDGEATDNVRVFTGSNVALDFDYFSFTAGGKFYVVPDSEYSHKFVDVFSSTMFDGNSMTQPIQLESTGKEVAGWFNGTVTIDRTVGKKTTFTVTYETSAPTVRLQSPNGSVYDQRITSNIANTITLTVPGTAEPGDWKYTIFSEGTAAQAISLIAISQAAHEDVYPVTVTARMNQQTGDGTKPLLMLAEVTQHYNPVLGASVWATLESDKGQSIRLQLLDIGAGADSFKGDGTYSRYLTKLLQGKYSLKVRVEQKQTEVQLPPYRHSGALYIPGYIDDGEVKLNPPEPPVNLQPVDVGSFTRTVTGQSFVVKKDVSINFPPNKITDLIAKLQEDTVLLGWTAPGDDYDLGRVSGPTGSKV
;
A
#
# COMPACT_ATOMS: atom_id res chain seq x y z
N MET A 1 -16.92 9.47 -15.15
CA MET A 1 -17.56 10.39 -14.17
C MET A 1 -16.43 11.09 -13.45
N HIS A 2 -16.43 12.42 -13.42
CA HIS A 2 -15.23 13.12 -13.00
C HIS A 2 -15.51 14.19 -11.97
N SER A 3 -14.79 14.12 -10.85
CA SER A 3 -14.92 15.05 -9.74
C SER A 3 -13.55 15.38 -9.18
N MET A 4 -13.41 16.60 -8.68
CA MET A 4 -12.27 17.03 -7.90
C MET A 4 -12.72 17.34 -6.48
N ILE A 5 -11.95 16.81 -5.54
CA ILE A 5 -12.10 17.05 -4.12
C ILE A 5 -10.79 17.66 -3.68
N GLY A 6 -10.78 18.87 -3.13
CA GLY A 6 -9.58 19.42 -2.50
C GLY A 6 -9.79 19.64 -1.01
N TYR A 7 -8.71 19.53 -0.24
CA TYR A 7 -8.75 19.63 1.21
C TYR A 7 -7.59 20.47 1.75
N LYS A 8 -7.86 21.32 2.75
CA LYS A 8 -6.88 22.08 3.54
C LYS A 8 -7.45 22.35 4.93
N ASN A 9 -6.78 21.95 6.02
CA ASN A 9 -7.18 22.30 7.40
C ASN A 9 -8.68 22.09 7.74
N ASN A 10 -9.24 20.91 7.47
CA ASN A 10 -10.67 20.58 7.60
C ASN A 10 -11.60 21.30 6.61
N ILE A 11 -11.11 22.06 5.64
CA ILE A 11 -11.91 22.74 4.61
C ILE A 11 -11.90 21.91 3.33
N LEU A 12 -13.08 21.64 2.78
CA LEU A 12 -13.27 20.88 1.54
C LEU A 12 -14.05 21.68 0.50
N TRP A 13 -13.71 21.48 -0.76
CA TRP A 13 -14.49 21.99 -1.89
C TRP A 13 -14.73 20.88 -2.93
N LEU A 14 -15.76 21.07 -3.76
CA LEU A 14 -16.16 20.09 -4.78
C LEU A 14 -16.37 20.77 -6.12
N VAL A 15 -15.66 20.30 -7.15
CA VAL A 15 -15.92 20.68 -8.55
C VAL A 15 -16.19 19.42 -9.36
N MET A 16 -17.31 19.42 -10.07
CA MET A 16 -17.61 18.44 -11.12
C MET A 16 -17.16 18.99 -12.46
N PHE A 17 -16.69 18.12 -13.35
CA PHE A 17 -16.41 18.51 -14.73
C PHE A 17 -16.88 17.46 -15.74
N SER A 18 -17.28 17.96 -16.89
CA SER A 18 -17.63 17.19 -18.09
C SER A 18 -17.34 18.07 -19.31
N THR A 19 -18.34 18.38 -20.13
CA THR A 19 -18.24 19.39 -21.19
C THR A 19 -17.91 20.77 -20.60
N ASN A 20 -18.38 21.05 -19.38
CA ASN A 20 -18.08 22.26 -18.61
C ASN A 20 -17.73 21.90 -17.16
N ALA A 21 -17.05 22.80 -16.46
CA ALA A 21 -16.81 22.67 -15.03
C ALA A 21 -17.95 23.34 -14.23
N LYS A 22 -18.31 22.77 -13.09
CA LYS A 22 -19.32 23.29 -12.17
C LYS A 22 -18.83 23.12 -10.73
N VAL A 23 -18.80 24.22 -9.99
CA VAL A 23 -18.59 24.20 -8.53
C VAL A 23 -19.86 23.63 -7.88
N LEU A 24 -19.70 22.52 -7.17
CA LEU A 24 -20.76 21.88 -6.39
C LEU A 24 -20.74 22.37 -4.95
N SER A 25 -19.54 22.57 -4.40
CA SER A 25 -19.34 23.16 -3.08
C SER A 25 -18.14 24.08 -3.12
N THR A 26 -18.31 25.28 -2.56
CA THR A 26 -17.19 26.15 -2.22
C THR A 26 -16.45 25.61 -0.99
N LEU A 27 -15.34 26.28 -0.63
CA LEU A 27 -14.56 26.02 0.58
C LEU A 27 -15.48 25.93 1.82
N THR A 28 -15.64 24.72 2.33
CA THR A 28 -16.57 24.37 3.42
C THR A 28 -15.81 23.66 4.53
N LEU A 29 -15.85 24.21 5.74
CA LEU A 29 -15.30 23.57 6.93
C LEU A 29 -16.11 22.31 7.29
N ILE A 30 -15.43 21.17 7.45
CA ILE A 30 -15.98 19.90 7.93
C ILE A 30 -15.91 19.92 9.46
N ASP A 31 -17.01 20.31 10.09
CA ASP A 31 -17.17 20.44 11.54
C ASP A 31 -17.99 19.31 12.18
N GLY A 32 -18.58 18.43 11.37
CA GLY A 32 -19.37 17.30 11.86
C GLY A 32 -20.00 16.45 10.77
N GLN A 33 -20.79 15.46 11.20
CA GLN A 33 -21.43 14.49 10.30
C GLN A 33 -22.44 15.16 9.35
N ALA A 34 -23.21 16.15 9.83
CA ALA A 34 -24.19 16.86 9.00
C ALA A 34 -23.54 17.55 7.79
N THR A 35 -22.37 18.16 7.97
CA THR A 35 -21.62 18.80 6.87
C THR A 35 -21.09 17.76 5.89
N ARG A 36 -20.64 16.59 6.36
CA ARG A 36 -20.25 15.46 5.50
C ARG A 36 -21.42 14.94 4.68
N ASP A 37 -22.58 14.71 5.31
CA ASP A 37 -23.77 14.21 4.62
C ASP A 37 -24.23 15.20 3.54
N ARG A 38 -24.15 16.51 3.82
CA ARG A 38 -24.44 17.56 2.83
C ARG A 38 -23.50 17.47 1.62
N LEU A 39 -22.20 17.30 1.83
CA LEU A 39 -21.20 17.18 0.76
C LEU A 39 -21.39 15.89 -0.05
N ILE A 40 -21.72 14.76 0.61
CA ILE A 40 -22.02 13.48 -0.04
C ILE A 40 -23.23 13.64 -0.98
N ASN A 41 -24.29 14.31 -0.51
CA ASN A 41 -25.49 14.55 -1.32
C ASN A 41 -25.27 15.49 -2.52
N MET A 42 -24.13 16.19 -2.57
CA MET A 42 -23.75 17.02 -3.73
C MET A 42 -23.00 16.22 -4.80
N LEU A 43 -22.53 15.00 -4.52
CA LEU A 43 -21.77 14.20 -5.47
C LEU A 43 -22.63 13.85 -6.70
N PRO A 44 -22.05 13.89 -7.91
CA PRO A 44 -22.78 13.59 -9.13
C PRO A 44 -23.20 12.12 -9.17
N THR A 45 -24.47 11.86 -9.48
CA THR A 45 -25.02 10.49 -9.62
C THR A 45 -25.19 10.07 -11.08
N ILE A 46 -25.02 10.98 -12.03
CA ILE A 46 -25.19 10.75 -13.47
C ILE A 46 -23.93 11.25 -14.19
N ALA A 47 -23.36 10.42 -15.05
CA ALA A 47 -22.27 10.79 -15.95
C ALA A 47 -22.84 11.12 -17.34
N ALA A 48 -22.57 12.33 -17.85
CA ALA A 48 -22.97 12.76 -19.18
C ALA A 48 -22.04 13.86 -19.72
N GLY A 49 -21.95 13.96 -21.04
CA GLY A 49 -21.12 14.95 -21.73
C GLY A 49 -19.73 14.42 -22.11
N SER A 50 -18.88 15.31 -22.61
CA SER A 50 -17.48 15.04 -22.93
C SER A 50 -16.59 15.21 -21.69
N THR A 51 -15.28 14.92 -21.79
CA THR A 51 -14.35 15.06 -20.66
C THR A 51 -13.35 16.19 -20.91
N TYR A 52 -13.59 17.38 -20.36
CA TYR A 52 -12.67 18.52 -20.43
C TYR A 52 -11.92 18.71 -19.10
N ILE A 53 -10.79 18.02 -18.96
CA ILE A 53 -9.96 18.02 -17.74
C ILE A 53 -9.44 19.42 -17.41
N CYS A 54 -8.99 20.17 -18.42
CA CYS A 54 -8.41 21.50 -18.22
C CYS A 54 -9.45 22.47 -17.68
N LYS A 55 -10.72 22.36 -18.10
CA LYS A 55 -11.79 23.19 -17.57
C LYS A 55 -12.01 22.92 -16.08
N GLY A 56 -12.03 21.65 -15.72
CA GLY A 56 -12.10 21.21 -14.33
C GLY A 56 -10.96 21.81 -13.49
N LEU A 57 -9.72 21.56 -13.89
CA LEU A 57 -8.54 22.03 -13.16
C LEU A 57 -8.50 23.57 -13.04
N ARG A 58 -8.88 24.33 -14.07
CA ARG A 58 -8.96 25.80 -13.97
C ARG A 58 -9.97 26.23 -12.92
N GLU A 59 -11.13 25.59 -12.90
CA GLU A 59 -12.19 25.96 -11.97
C GLU A 59 -11.82 25.58 -10.53
N ALA A 60 -11.18 24.42 -10.33
CA ALA A 60 -10.59 24.01 -9.07
C ALA A 60 -9.59 25.04 -8.53
N LEU A 61 -8.64 25.48 -9.36
CA LEU A 61 -7.63 26.47 -8.96
C LEU A 61 -8.27 27.83 -8.61
N LYS A 62 -9.31 28.26 -9.33
CA LYS A 62 -10.05 29.48 -8.96
C LYS A 62 -10.74 29.35 -7.61
N VAL A 63 -11.32 28.18 -7.30
CA VAL A 63 -11.97 27.95 -6.00
C VAL A 63 -10.95 27.99 -4.87
N LEU A 64 -9.76 27.41 -5.07
CA LEU A 64 -8.66 27.44 -4.10
C LEU A 64 -8.15 28.85 -3.84
N GLN A 65 -7.99 29.66 -4.89
CA GLN A 65 -7.56 31.06 -4.77
C GLN A 65 -8.50 31.92 -3.91
N ASN A 66 -9.76 31.52 -3.71
CA ASN A 66 -10.70 32.31 -2.91
C ASN A 66 -10.42 32.28 -1.39
N ASP A 67 -9.47 31.47 -0.91
CA ASP A 67 -9.03 31.46 0.49
C ASP A 67 -8.00 32.58 0.78
N ASP A 68 -6.80 32.43 0.22
CA ASP A 68 -5.63 33.28 0.51
C ASP A 68 -4.93 33.82 -0.76
N ASP A 69 -5.63 33.82 -1.90
CA ASP A 69 -5.11 34.14 -3.25
C ASP A 69 -3.92 33.26 -3.69
N LYS A 70 -3.63 32.18 -2.96
CA LYS A 70 -2.57 31.23 -3.26
C LYS A 70 -3.17 29.86 -3.54
N THR A 71 -2.35 29.03 -4.16
CA THR A 71 -2.65 27.60 -4.41
C THR A 71 -1.50 26.70 -3.95
N ILE A 72 -0.44 27.32 -3.41
CA ILE A 72 0.76 26.61 -2.96
C ILE A 72 0.46 25.97 -1.61
N GLY A 73 0.60 24.65 -1.54
CA GLY A 73 0.30 23.85 -0.35
C GLY A 73 -1.13 23.34 -0.29
N ASP A 74 -1.97 23.65 -1.29
CA ASP A 74 -3.31 23.10 -1.40
C ASP A 74 -3.28 21.74 -2.10
N GLU A 75 -4.15 20.83 -1.68
CA GLU A 75 -4.25 19.49 -2.25
C GLU A 75 -5.47 19.37 -3.16
N ILE A 76 -5.29 18.67 -4.29
CA ILE A 76 -6.36 18.32 -5.22
C ILE A 76 -6.36 16.80 -5.40
N ILE A 77 -7.44 16.16 -5.00
CA ILE A 77 -7.76 14.78 -5.36
C ILE A 77 -8.59 14.83 -6.65
N PHE A 78 -8.00 14.31 -7.72
CA PHE A 78 -8.58 14.33 -9.05
C PHE A 78 -9.04 12.94 -9.46
N LEU A 79 -10.35 12.75 -9.63
CA LEU A 79 -10.96 11.47 -9.99
C LEU A 79 -11.37 11.50 -11.46
N THR A 80 -10.79 10.59 -12.26
CA THR A 80 -10.97 10.51 -13.72
C THR A 80 -10.84 9.07 -14.21
N ASP A 81 -11.52 8.75 -15.31
CA ASP A 81 -11.25 7.54 -16.11
C ASP A 81 -9.97 7.64 -16.97
N GLY A 82 -9.36 8.84 -17.01
CA GLY A 82 -8.14 9.10 -17.77
C GLY A 82 -8.36 9.49 -19.23
N GLU A 83 -9.60 9.45 -19.72
CA GLU A 83 -9.92 9.89 -21.08
C GLU A 83 -10.16 11.40 -21.11
N ALA A 84 -9.44 12.12 -21.97
CA ALA A 84 -9.60 13.57 -22.12
C ALA A 84 -9.96 13.95 -23.55
N THR A 85 -11.00 14.77 -23.69
CA THR A 85 -11.38 15.40 -24.97
C THR A 85 -10.51 16.62 -25.27
N ASP A 86 -10.05 17.33 -24.23
CA ASP A 86 -9.15 18.46 -24.38
C ASP A 86 -7.68 18.07 -24.34
N ASN A 87 -6.84 18.94 -24.91
CA ASN A 87 -5.41 18.74 -24.94
C ASN A 87 -4.80 19.15 -23.59
N VAL A 88 -4.67 18.17 -22.69
CA VAL A 88 -4.13 18.35 -21.33
C VAL A 88 -2.69 18.90 -21.33
N ARG A 89 -1.98 18.85 -22.47
CA ARG A 89 -0.64 19.45 -22.66
C ARG A 89 -0.60 20.96 -22.38
N VAL A 90 -1.73 21.66 -22.54
CA VAL A 90 -1.78 23.13 -22.43
C VAL A 90 -1.66 23.61 -20.98
N PHE A 91 -1.86 22.72 -19.99
CA PHE A 91 -1.73 23.08 -18.58
C PHE A 91 -0.28 23.15 -18.08
N THR A 92 0.69 22.61 -18.83
CA THR A 92 2.09 22.47 -18.38
C THR A 92 3.13 23.07 -19.33
N GLY A 93 2.70 23.87 -20.31
CA GLY A 93 3.61 24.68 -21.14
C GLY A 93 4.63 23.89 -21.99
N SER A 94 4.44 22.60 -22.25
CA SER A 94 5.40 21.78 -23.02
C SER A 94 4.73 20.81 -24.01
N ASN A 95 5.25 20.78 -25.24
CA ASN A 95 4.74 20.01 -26.40
C ASN A 95 5.04 18.50 -26.33
N VAL A 96 4.70 17.82 -25.23
CA VAL A 96 4.84 16.36 -25.09
C VAL A 96 3.46 15.75 -24.86
N ALA A 97 3.15 14.59 -25.44
CA ALA A 97 1.93 13.84 -25.15
C ALA A 97 1.90 13.50 -23.66
N LEU A 98 1.14 14.27 -22.87
CA LEU A 98 1.02 14.00 -21.46
C LEU A 98 -0.10 13.00 -21.26
N ASP A 99 0.30 11.78 -20.94
CA ASP A 99 -0.51 10.89 -20.11
C ASP A 99 -0.67 11.55 -18.73
N PHE A 100 -1.84 11.45 -18.12
CA PHE A 100 -2.17 12.09 -16.83
C PHE A 100 -1.15 11.74 -15.72
N ASP A 101 -0.53 10.56 -15.84
CA ASP A 101 0.55 10.06 -15.00
C ASP A 101 1.75 11.04 -14.94
N TYR A 102 2.03 11.77 -16.02
CA TYR A 102 3.12 12.76 -16.07
C TYR A 102 2.77 14.05 -15.33
N PHE A 103 1.51 14.49 -15.35
CA PHE A 103 1.07 15.68 -14.61
C PHE A 103 1.29 15.51 -13.11
N SER A 104 0.89 14.34 -12.59
CA SER A 104 1.16 13.93 -11.22
C SER A 104 2.66 14.00 -10.91
N PHE A 105 3.51 13.44 -11.78
CA PHE A 105 4.97 13.45 -11.59
C PHE A 105 5.57 14.87 -11.55
N THR A 106 5.18 15.76 -12.47
CA THR A 106 5.73 17.12 -12.53
C THR A 106 5.29 18.03 -11.39
N ALA A 107 4.12 17.77 -10.80
CA ALA A 107 3.61 18.53 -9.66
C ALA A 107 4.04 17.92 -8.30
N GLY A 108 4.81 16.82 -8.30
CA GLY A 108 5.13 16.07 -7.08
C GLY A 108 3.94 15.29 -6.50
N GLY A 109 2.86 15.14 -7.27
CA GLY A 109 1.67 14.39 -6.92
C GLY A 109 1.86 12.86 -6.99
N LYS A 110 0.91 12.15 -6.39
CA LYS A 110 0.78 10.70 -6.49
C LYS A 110 -0.35 10.37 -7.48
N PHE A 111 -0.20 9.29 -8.23
CA PHE A 111 -1.27 8.76 -9.06
C PHE A 111 -1.54 7.31 -8.68
N TYR A 112 -2.80 6.93 -8.81
CA TYR A 112 -3.28 5.61 -8.48
C TYR A 112 -4.19 5.13 -9.59
N VAL A 113 -3.96 3.90 -10.04
CA VAL A 113 -4.84 3.19 -10.96
C VAL A 113 -5.72 2.31 -10.11
N VAL A 114 -7.02 2.49 -10.22
CA VAL A 114 -8.02 1.59 -9.65
C VAL A 114 -8.59 0.83 -10.84
N PRO A 115 -8.18 -0.42 -11.09
CA PRO A 115 -8.75 -1.21 -12.17
C PRO A 115 -10.26 -1.30 -12.00
N ASP A 116 -10.99 -1.27 -13.12
CA ASP A 116 -12.43 -1.50 -13.18
C ASP A 116 -12.73 -2.93 -12.71
N SER A 117 -12.78 -3.08 -11.41
CA SER A 117 -13.28 -4.25 -10.73
C SER A 117 -14.43 -3.76 -9.86
N GLU A 118 -15.45 -4.60 -9.69
CA GLU A 118 -16.69 -4.29 -8.96
C GLU A 118 -16.47 -3.99 -7.46
N TYR A 119 -15.22 -3.89 -7.01
CA TYR A 119 -14.86 -3.75 -5.62
C TYR A 119 -14.53 -2.30 -5.23
N SER A 120 -15.47 -1.67 -4.54
CA SER A 120 -15.35 -0.31 -4.00
C SER A 120 -14.21 -0.11 -3.00
N HIS A 121 -13.69 -1.17 -2.36
CA HIS A 121 -12.61 -1.02 -1.38
C HIS A 121 -11.31 -0.49 -1.98
N LYS A 122 -11.07 -0.67 -3.28
CA LYS A 122 -9.84 -0.18 -3.91
C LYS A 122 -9.74 1.35 -3.90
N PHE A 123 -10.87 2.06 -3.97
CA PHE A 123 -10.88 3.51 -3.79
C PHE A 123 -10.51 3.89 -2.36
N VAL A 124 -11.08 3.20 -1.36
CA VAL A 124 -10.75 3.47 0.05
C VAL A 124 -9.27 3.17 0.33
N ASP A 125 -8.71 2.12 -0.27
CA ASP A 125 -7.29 1.78 -0.19
C ASP A 125 -6.39 2.92 -0.71
N VAL A 126 -6.82 3.60 -1.78
CA VAL A 126 -6.12 4.76 -2.32
C VAL A 126 -6.28 5.97 -1.39
N PHE A 127 -7.49 6.24 -0.91
CA PHE A 127 -7.70 7.37 0.00
C PHE A 127 -6.93 7.19 1.31
N SER A 128 -6.90 5.98 1.87
CA SER A 128 -6.17 5.68 3.11
C SER A 128 -4.66 5.85 2.97
N SER A 129 -4.08 5.51 1.82
CA SER A 129 -2.64 5.74 1.56
C SER A 129 -2.28 7.21 1.36
N THR A 130 -3.25 8.06 1.04
CA THR A 130 -3.08 9.52 0.94
C THR A 130 -3.33 10.27 2.25
N MET A 131 -3.98 9.63 3.24
CA MET A 131 -4.25 10.25 4.53
C MET A 131 -2.99 10.26 5.42
N PHE A 132 -2.26 11.38 5.42
CA PHE A 132 -1.16 11.67 6.34
C PHE A 132 -1.34 13.08 6.92
N ASP A 133 -1.54 13.18 8.22
CA ASP A 133 -1.72 14.45 8.94
C ASP A 133 -0.42 14.92 9.63
N GLY A 134 0.70 14.25 9.39
CA GLY A 134 1.97 14.52 10.09
C GLY A 134 2.07 13.92 11.48
N ASN A 135 0.99 13.31 12.00
CA ASN A 135 0.94 12.76 13.35
C ASN A 135 0.61 11.26 13.33
N SER A 136 1.65 10.43 13.48
CA SER A 136 1.52 8.97 13.49
C SER A 136 0.56 8.41 14.56
N MET A 137 0.21 9.20 15.59
CA MET A 137 -0.74 8.78 16.63
C MET A 137 -2.20 8.96 16.23
N THR A 138 -2.50 9.94 15.38
CA THR A 138 -3.86 10.22 14.90
C THR A 138 -4.11 9.72 13.48
N GLN A 139 -3.04 9.31 12.79
CA GLN A 139 -3.13 8.74 11.45
C GLN A 139 -3.99 7.46 11.43
N PRO A 140 -4.94 7.35 10.49
CA PRO A 140 -5.65 6.10 10.23
C PRO A 140 -4.70 5.02 9.71
N ILE A 141 -4.80 3.82 10.26
CA ILE A 141 -4.00 2.65 9.89
C ILE A 141 -4.94 1.57 9.41
N GLN A 142 -4.73 1.14 8.17
CA GLN A 142 -5.51 0.10 7.55
C GLN A 142 -4.96 -1.27 7.95
N LEU A 143 -5.80 -2.03 8.68
CA LEU A 143 -5.46 -3.34 9.21
C LEU A 143 -5.77 -4.46 8.21
N GLU A 144 -6.84 -4.29 7.45
CA GLU A 144 -7.27 -5.22 6.41
C GLU A 144 -8.08 -4.49 5.34
N SER A 145 -7.98 -4.98 4.11
CA SER A 145 -8.86 -4.55 3.01
C SER A 145 -8.98 -5.66 2.00
N THR A 146 -10.20 -6.15 1.84
CA THR A 146 -10.50 -7.32 1.03
C THR A 146 -11.88 -7.20 0.42
N GLY A 147 -12.08 -7.82 -0.73
CA GLY A 147 -13.37 -7.89 -1.39
C GLY A 147 -13.51 -9.15 -2.22
N LYS A 148 -14.75 -9.56 -2.41
CA LYS A 148 -15.10 -10.77 -3.13
C LYS A 148 -16.53 -10.68 -3.67
N GLU A 149 -16.72 -11.15 -4.89
CA GLU A 149 -18.04 -11.40 -5.46
C GLU A 149 -18.60 -12.68 -4.83
N VAL A 150 -19.73 -12.58 -4.12
CA VAL A 150 -20.28 -13.71 -3.36
C VAL A 150 -21.80 -13.78 -3.43
N ALA A 151 -22.31 -15.00 -3.61
CA ALA A 151 -23.68 -15.41 -3.32
C ALA A 151 -23.66 -16.32 -2.08
N GLY A 152 -23.61 -15.72 -0.89
CA GLY A 152 -23.52 -16.43 0.39
C GLY A 152 -22.48 -15.85 1.34
N TRP A 153 -21.63 -16.70 1.91
CA TRP A 153 -20.72 -16.32 3.00
C TRP A 153 -19.41 -15.68 2.51
N PHE A 154 -19.07 -14.57 3.16
CA PHE A 154 -17.77 -13.91 3.08
C PHE A 154 -17.24 -13.67 4.49
N ASN A 155 -16.29 -14.51 4.89
CA ASN A 155 -15.78 -14.57 6.26
C ASN A 155 -14.26 -14.37 6.27
N GLY A 156 -13.73 -13.89 7.38
CA GLY A 156 -12.30 -13.77 7.57
C GLY A 156 -11.93 -13.32 8.97
N THR A 157 -10.66 -12.95 9.13
CA THR A 157 -10.10 -12.54 10.41
C THR A 157 -9.17 -11.36 10.21
N VAL A 158 -9.27 -10.38 11.10
CA VAL A 158 -8.38 -9.23 11.18
C VAL A 158 -7.64 -9.31 12.51
N THR A 159 -6.31 -9.33 12.48
CA THR A 159 -5.51 -9.42 13.69
C THR A 159 -5.10 -8.02 14.13
N ILE A 160 -5.58 -7.61 15.29
CA ILE A 160 -5.30 -6.32 15.92
C ILE A 160 -4.21 -6.55 16.98
N ASP A 161 -3.07 -5.87 16.85
CA ASP A 161 -2.01 -5.92 17.86
C ASP A 161 -2.16 -4.81 18.90
N ARG A 162 -1.30 -4.86 19.93
CA ARG A 162 -1.31 -3.91 21.06
C ARG A 162 -0.98 -2.46 20.70
N THR A 163 -0.46 -2.19 19.51
CA THR A 163 -0.05 -0.84 19.10
C THR A 163 -1.20 -0.04 18.50
N VAL A 164 -2.30 -0.70 18.13
CA VAL A 164 -3.50 -0.08 17.53
C VAL A 164 -4.76 -0.50 18.29
N GLY A 165 -5.79 0.35 18.27
CA GLY A 165 -7.11 -0.03 18.81
C GLY A 165 -8.07 1.13 19.04
N LYS A 166 -7.62 2.39 18.96
CA LYS A 166 -8.53 3.53 19.04
C LYS A 166 -9.27 3.72 17.72
N LYS A 167 -10.53 4.16 17.81
CA LYS A 167 -11.40 4.45 16.65
C LYS A 167 -11.43 3.33 15.62
N THR A 168 -11.42 2.09 16.09
CA THR A 168 -11.44 0.92 15.21
C THR A 168 -12.81 0.79 14.56
N THR A 169 -12.82 0.72 13.23
CA THR A 169 -14.02 0.56 12.43
C THR A 169 -13.86 -0.58 11.43
N PHE A 170 -14.96 -1.30 11.21
CA PHE A 170 -15.11 -2.29 10.17
C PHE A 170 -16.20 -1.80 9.23
N THR A 171 -15.82 -1.38 8.03
CA THR A 171 -16.74 -0.85 7.03
C THR A 171 -16.93 -1.90 5.95
N VAL A 172 -18.17 -2.37 5.81
CA VAL A 172 -18.60 -3.25 4.73
C VAL A 172 -19.28 -2.41 3.66
N THR A 173 -18.85 -2.55 2.42
CA THR A 173 -19.52 -1.95 1.26
C THR A 173 -20.07 -3.06 0.38
N TYR A 174 -21.29 -2.88 -0.11
CA TYR A 174 -22.00 -3.85 -0.95
C TYR A 174 -22.53 -3.19 -2.22
N GLU A 175 -22.75 -3.99 -3.25
CA GLU A 175 -23.16 -3.49 -4.56
C GLU A 175 -24.67 -3.29 -4.66
N THR A 176 -25.45 -4.33 -4.33
CA THR A 176 -26.90 -4.38 -4.65
C THR A 176 -27.76 -4.42 -3.40
N SER A 177 -27.53 -5.39 -2.50
CA SER A 177 -28.39 -5.62 -1.34
C SER A 177 -27.58 -5.71 -0.06
N ALA A 178 -28.09 -5.06 0.98
CA ALA A 178 -27.42 -4.99 2.28
C ALA A 178 -27.23 -6.40 2.85
N PRO A 179 -25.98 -6.83 3.11
CA PRO A 179 -25.72 -8.15 3.68
C PRO A 179 -25.93 -8.15 5.19
N THR A 180 -26.12 -9.34 5.75
CA THR A 180 -26.08 -9.53 7.21
C THR A 180 -24.62 -9.61 7.65
N VAL A 181 -24.20 -8.70 8.54
CA VAL A 181 -22.82 -8.60 9.04
C VAL A 181 -22.79 -8.89 10.53
N ARG A 182 -21.83 -9.69 10.96
CA ARG A 182 -21.55 -9.95 12.37
C ARG A 182 -20.05 -9.86 12.62
N LEU A 183 -19.67 -9.16 13.67
CA LEU A 183 -18.28 -9.00 14.12
C LEU A 183 -18.14 -9.61 15.51
N GLN A 184 -17.10 -10.41 15.71
CA GLN A 184 -16.78 -11.06 16.96
C GLN A 184 -15.36 -10.69 17.41
N SER A 185 -15.23 -10.23 18.65
CA SER A 185 -13.93 -9.93 19.27
C SER A 185 -13.15 -11.21 19.64
N PRO A 186 -11.86 -11.09 19.97
CA PRO A 186 -11.03 -12.20 20.42
C PRO A 186 -11.61 -12.93 21.64
N ASN A 187 -12.25 -12.20 22.58
CA ASN A 187 -12.90 -12.79 23.76
C ASN A 187 -14.29 -13.40 23.49
N GLY A 188 -14.78 -13.32 22.25
CA GLY A 188 -16.04 -13.92 21.82
C GLY A 188 -17.25 -13.00 21.88
N SER A 189 -17.11 -11.75 22.33
CA SER A 189 -18.19 -10.76 22.33
C SER A 189 -18.62 -10.40 20.90
N VAL A 190 -19.93 -10.21 20.70
CA VAL A 190 -20.50 -9.89 19.39
C VAL A 190 -20.86 -8.41 19.35
N TYR A 191 -20.50 -7.74 18.26
CA TYR A 191 -20.77 -6.32 18.05
C TYR A 191 -21.84 -6.13 17.00
N ASP A 192 -22.96 -5.53 17.42
CA ASP A 192 -24.14 -5.28 16.58
C ASP A 192 -24.40 -3.79 16.32
N GLN A 193 -23.62 -2.88 16.93
CA GLN A 193 -23.74 -1.44 16.68
C GLN A 193 -23.28 -1.10 15.27
N ARG A 194 -24.24 -0.84 14.39
CA ARG A 194 -24.03 -0.56 12.97
C ARG A 194 -24.64 0.77 12.56
N ILE A 195 -23.89 1.52 11.78
CA ILE A 195 -24.36 2.69 11.04
C ILE A 195 -24.47 2.29 9.58
N THR A 196 -25.67 2.40 9.01
CA THR A 196 -25.93 2.04 7.61
C THR A 196 -26.17 3.28 6.77
N SER A 197 -25.54 3.36 5.59
CA SER A 197 -25.83 4.39 4.59
C SER A 197 -26.35 3.74 3.32
N ASN A 198 -27.62 3.99 3.01
CA ASN A 198 -28.24 3.50 1.77
C ASN A 198 -27.77 4.26 0.52
N ILE A 199 -27.21 5.47 0.69
CA ILE A 199 -26.69 6.27 -0.43
C ILE A 199 -25.30 5.75 -0.84
N ALA A 200 -24.49 5.37 0.15
CA ALA A 200 -23.14 4.86 -0.07
C ALA A 200 -23.07 3.32 -0.13
N ASN A 201 -24.19 2.63 0.10
CA ASN A 201 -24.27 1.17 0.27
C ASN A 201 -23.23 0.63 1.27
N THR A 202 -23.17 1.24 2.46
CA THR A 202 -22.22 0.85 3.51
C THR A 202 -22.88 0.45 4.81
N ILE A 203 -22.23 -0.49 5.51
CA ILE A 203 -22.50 -0.87 6.90
C ILE A 203 -21.21 -0.67 7.67
N THR A 204 -21.18 0.27 8.60
CA THR A 204 -20.00 0.54 9.45
C THR A 204 -20.26 0.05 10.86
N LEU A 205 -19.43 -0.88 11.34
CA LEU A 205 -19.38 -1.29 12.73
C LEU A 205 -18.24 -0.54 13.43
N THR A 206 -18.55 0.10 14.56
CA THR A 206 -17.57 0.84 15.37
C THR A 206 -17.31 0.09 16.66
N VAL A 207 -16.04 -0.18 16.96
CA VAL A 207 -15.66 -0.76 18.25
C VAL A 207 -15.61 0.35 19.30
N PRO A 208 -16.41 0.29 20.37
CA PRO A 208 -16.39 1.29 21.43
C PRO A 208 -15.07 1.21 22.23
N GLY A 209 -14.49 2.37 22.52
CA GLY A 209 -13.25 2.46 23.29
C GLY A 209 -12.01 2.03 22.50
N THR A 210 -11.14 1.26 23.16
CA THR A 210 -9.93 0.67 22.56
C THR A 210 -10.22 -0.79 22.25
N ALA A 211 -10.05 -1.19 20.98
CA ALA A 211 -10.21 -2.58 20.55
C ALA A 211 -9.22 -3.51 21.26
N GLU A 212 -9.72 -4.67 21.68
CA GLU A 212 -8.92 -5.72 22.29
C GLU A 212 -7.90 -6.29 21.28
N PRO A 213 -6.63 -6.47 21.68
CA PRO A 213 -5.65 -7.16 20.86
C PRO A 213 -6.04 -8.62 20.62
N GLY A 214 -5.84 -9.11 19.41
CA GLY A 214 -6.10 -10.49 18.99
C GLY A 214 -6.85 -10.59 17.66
N ASP A 215 -7.38 -11.78 17.39
CA ASP A 215 -8.10 -12.11 16.16
C ASP A 215 -9.58 -11.72 16.23
N TRP A 216 -9.94 -10.69 15.46
CA TRP A 216 -11.33 -10.28 15.26
C TRP A 216 -11.91 -11.01 14.06
N LYS A 217 -13.03 -11.71 14.26
CA LYS A 217 -13.68 -12.50 13.22
C LYS A 217 -14.88 -11.76 12.66
N TYR A 218 -14.92 -11.62 11.34
CA TYR A 218 -16.08 -11.09 10.66
C TYR A 218 -16.76 -12.19 9.85
N THR A 219 -18.09 -12.17 9.85
CA THR A 219 -18.92 -13.02 9.01
C THR A 219 -19.95 -12.15 8.31
N ILE A 220 -19.94 -12.20 6.98
CA ILE A 220 -20.84 -11.43 6.12
C ILE A 220 -21.62 -12.42 5.28
N PHE A 221 -22.94 -12.29 5.25
CA PHE A 221 -23.82 -13.15 4.48
C PHE A 221 -24.65 -12.32 3.50
N SER A 222 -24.47 -12.61 2.21
CA SER A 222 -25.31 -12.09 1.13
C SER A 222 -26.55 -12.98 1.01
N GLU A 223 -27.73 -12.42 1.27
CA GLU A 223 -29.01 -13.16 1.25
C GLU A 223 -29.54 -13.42 -0.18
N GLY A 224 -29.03 -12.70 -1.18
CA GLY A 224 -29.44 -12.84 -2.57
C GLY A 224 -28.97 -14.14 -3.23
N THR A 225 -29.71 -14.61 -4.23
CA THR A 225 -29.33 -15.76 -5.06
C THR A 225 -28.29 -15.41 -6.13
N ALA A 226 -28.19 -14.12 -6.49
CA ALA A 226 -27.17 -13.61 -7.40
C ALA A 226 -25.92 -13.23 -6.59
N ALA A 227 -24.76 -13.45 -7.18
CA ALA A 227 -23.52 -12.96 -6.61
C ALA A 227 -23.52 -11.42 -6.68
N GLN A 228 -22.96 -10.79 -5.65
CA GLN A 228 -22.73 -9.36 -5.62
C GLN A 228 -21.35 -9.07 -5.06
N ALA A 229 -20.76 -7.95 -5.47
CA ALA A 229 -19.49 -7.52 -4.92
C ALA A 229 -19.67 -7.03 -3.47
N ILE A 230 -18.95 -7.64 -2.54
CA ILE A 230 -18.86 -7.22 -1.14
C ILE A 230 -17.41 -6.96 -0.80
N SER A 231 -17.15 -5.90 -0.04
CA SER A 231 -15.83 -5.63 0.49
C SER A 231 -15.85 -5.21 1.95
N LEU A 232 -14.75 -5.48 2.64
CA LEU A 232 -14.51 -5.13 4.02
C LEU A 232 -13.21 -4.34 4.11
N ILE A 233 -13.27 -3.22 4.83
CA ILE A 233 -12.11 -2.45 5.24
C ILE A 233 -12.12 -2.35 6.77
N ALA A 234 -10.99 -2.68 7.38
CA ALA A 234 -10.76 -2.48 8.80
C ALA A 234 -9.70 -1.39 9.00
N ILE A 235 -10.06 -0.31 9.69
CA ILE A 235 -9.16 0.81 10.00
C ILE A 235 -9.12 0.99 11.51
N SER A 236 -7.96 1.38 12.03
CA SER A 236 -7.75 1.70 13.44
C SER A 236 -6.75 2.85 13.57
N GLN A 237 -6.58 3.38 14.78
CA GLN A 237 -5.54 4.34 15.15
C GLN A 237 -4.67 3.76 16.26
N ALA A 238 -3.58 4.46 16.59
CA ALA A 238 -2.69 4.11 17.69
C ALA A 238 -3.50 3.86 18.98
N ALA A 239 -3.17 2.78 19.70
CA ALA A 239 -3.90 2.39 20.91
C ALA A 239 -3.75 3.46 22.01
N HIS A 240 -2.59 4.10 22.10
CA HIS A 240 -2.23 5.10 23.09
C HIS A 240 -1.35 6.18 22.46
N GLU A 241 -1.30 7.36 23.08
CA GLU A 241 -0.50 8.51 22.59
C GLU A 241 1.02 8.28 22.75
N ASP A 242 1.43 7.30 23.55
CA ASP A 242 2.84 6.97 23.81
C ASP A 242 3.29 5.68 23.12
N VAL A 243 2.41 5.00 22.37
CA VAL A 243 2.71 3.74 21.69
C VAL A 243 2.62 3.94 20.20
N TYR A 244 3.78 4.03 19.54
CA TYR A 244 3.83 4.12 18.09
C TYR A 244 3.24 2.86 17.46
N PRO A 245 2.35 3.02 16.47
CA PRO A 245 1.79 1.89 15.75
C PRO A 245 2.83 1.21 14.85
N VAL A 246 2.61 -0.08 14.58
CA VAL A 246 3.28 -0.74 13.44
C VAL A 246 2.76 -0.14 12.14
N THR A 247 3.68 0.37 11.33
CA THR A 247 3.42 1.01 10.04
C THR A 247 4.04 0.21 8.91
N VAL A 248 3.37 0.22 7.76
CA VAL A 248 3.89 -0.37 6.53
C VAL A 248 3.88 0.69 5.44
N THR A 249 5.01 0.87 4.77
CA THR A 249 5.08 1.65 3.53
C THR A 249 5.34 0.71 2.37
N ALA A 250 4.81 1.02 1.20
CA ALA A 250 5.05 0.24 -0.02
C ALA A 250 5.36 1.16 -1.19
N ARG A 251 6.43 0.87 -1.92
CA ARG A 251 6.85 1.69 -3.06
C ARG A 251 7.56 0.88 -4.13
N MET A 252 7.51 1.40 -5.34
CA MET A 252 8.40 1.03 -6.43
C MET A 252 9.66 1.88 -6.39
N ASN A 253 10.79 1.37 -6.87
CA ASN A 253 12.01 2.19 -7.07
C ASN A 253 11.83 3.29 -8.12
N GLN A 254 10.94 3.06 -9.09
CA GLN A 254 10.58 4.01 -10.13
C GLN A 254 9.14 3.80 -10.58
N GLN A 255 8.48 4.89 -10.95
CA GLN A 255 7.07 4.96 -11.33
C GLN A 255 6.87 4.73 -12.83
N THR A 256 7.95 4.65 -13.61
CA THR A 256 7.90 4.26 -15.02
C THR A 256 9.03 3.29 -15.35
N GLY A 257 8.69 2.20 -16.04
CA GLY A 257 9.64 1.24 -16.58
C GLY A 257 9.51 1.16 -18.10
N ASP A 258 10.63 1.10 -18.81
CA ASP A 258 10.67 0.86 -20.26
C ASP A 258 10.81 -0.62 -20.62
N GLY A 259 10.84 -1.50 -19.61
CA GLY A 259 11.01 -2.95 -19.75
C GLY A 259 12.46 -3.40 -19.92
N THR A 260 13.43 -2.48 -20.03
CA THR A 260 14.85 -2.83 -20.27
C THR A 260 15.61 -3.20 -18.99
N LYS A 261 15.08 -2.80 -17.84
CA LYS A 261 15.62 -3.11 -16.50
C LYS A 261 14.48 -3.62 -15.62
N PRO A 262 14.77 -4.52 -14.66
CA PRO A 262 13.75 -4.93 -13.71
C PRO A 262 13.32 -3.74 -12.86
N LEU A 263 12.07 -3.77 -12.43
CA LEU A 263 11.58 -2.88 -11.38
C LEU A 263 11.82 -3.52 -10.02
N LEU A 264 11.92 -2.70 -8.98
CA LEU A 264 12.12 -3.15 -7.61
C LEU A 264 10.93 -2.73 -6.77
N MET A 265 10.29 -3.71 -6.13
CA MET A 265 9.28 -3.47 -5.10
C MET A 265 9.95 -3.45 -3.74
N LEU A 266 9.58 -2.48 -2.91
CA LEU A 266 10.00 -2.39 -1.52
C LEU A 266 8.78 -2.21 -0.62
N ALA A 267 8.80 -2.89 0.52
CA ALA A 267 7.89 -2.64 1.62
C ALA A 267 8.68 -2.52 2.92
N GLU A 268 8.54 -1.39 3.60
CA GLU A 268 9.19 -1.17 4.90
C GLU A 268 8.16 -1.46 6.00
N VAL A 269 8.51 -2.33 6.94
CA VAL A 269 7.67 -2.70 8.10
C VAL A 269 8.40 -2.27 9.36
N THR A 270 7.88 -1.22 10.00
CA THR A 270 8.55 -0.60 11.14
C THR A 270 7.55 -0.29 12.26
N GLN A 271 8.07 -0.22 13.48
CA GLN A 271 7.41 0.48 14.57
C GLN A 271 8.30 1.68 14.93
N HIS A 272 7.84 2.88 14.58
CA HIS A 272 8.65 4.09 14.67
C HIS A 272 9.95 3.97 13.85
N TYR A 273 11.11 3.87 14.50
CA TYR A 273 12.41 3.68 13.85
C TYR A 273 12.94 2.25 13.92
N ASN A 274 12.20 1.33 14.54
CA ASN A 274 12.67 -0.03 14.74
C ASN A 274 12.06 -0.95 13.68
N PRO A 275 12.85 -1.84 13.07
CA PRO A 275 12.36 -2.80 12.09
C PRO A 275 11.50 -3.88 12.76
N VAL A 276 10.45 -4.30 12.05
CA VAL A 276 9.61 -5.43 12.46
C VAL A 276 9.96 -6.64 11.59
N LEU A 277 10.54 -7.64 12.23
CA LEU A 277 11.13 -8.80 11.56
C LEU A 277 10.24 -10.04 11.68
N GLY A 278 10.37 -10.96 10.73
CA GLY A 278 9.62 -12.22 10.71
C GLY A 278 8.19 -12.08 10.18
N ALA A 279 7.84 -10.93 9.60
CA ALA A 279 6.55 -10.72 8.98
C ALA A 279 6.50 -11.40 7.59
N SER A 280 5.35 -11.97 7.26
CA SER A 280 5.05 -12.47 5.91
C SER A 280 4.50 -11.33 5.06
N VAL A 281 5.33 -10.79 4.18
CA VAL A 281 4.98 -9.66 3.30
C VAL A 281 4.66 -10.16 1.89
N TRP A 282 3.45 -9.83 1.41
CA TRP A 282 3.00 -10.17 0.05
C TRP A 282 2.55 -8.93 -0.71
N ALA A 283 3.17 -8.69 -1.86
CA ALA A 283 2.74 -7.69 -2.83
C ALA A 283 1.80 -8.32 -3.86
N THR A 284 0.72 -7.60 -4.17
CA THR A 284 -0.23 -7.91 -5.25
C THR A 284 -0.24 -6.72 -6.20
N LEU A 285 0.02 -7.01 -7.47
CA LEU A 285 0.02 -6.07 -8.57
C LEU A 285 -1.18 -6.37 -9.45
N GLU A 286 -1.93 -5.36 -9.85
CA GLU A 286 -3.02 -5.51 -10.80
C GLU A 286 -2.87 -4.49 -11.93
N SER A 287 -2.92 -4.96 -13.17
CA SER A 287 -2.88 -4.11 -14.34
C SER A 287 -4.26 -3.60 -14.74
N ASP A 288 -4.26 -2.46 -15.41
CA ASP A 288 -5.39 -1.92 -16.18
C ASP A 288 -5.90 -2.87 -17.29
N LYS A 289 -5.11 -3.87 -17.67
CA LYS A 289 -5.46 -4.94 -18.61
C LYS A 289 -5.93 -6.24 -17.94
N GLY A 290 -6.17 -6.23 -16.63
CA GLY A 290 -6.71 -7.36 -15.87
C GLY A 290 -5.69 -8.44 -15.47
N GLN A 291 -4.38 -8.20 -15.65
CA GLN A 291 -3.35 -9.11 -15.17
C GLN A 291 -3.12 -8.91 -13.68
N SER A 292 -3.14 -9.99 -12.90
CA SER A 292 -2.80 -9.96 -11.47
C SER A 292 -1.53 -10.78 -11.20
N ILE A 293 -0.57 -10.20 -10.48
CA ILE A 293 0.68 -10.86 -10.09
C ILE A 293 0.82 -10.73 -8.59
N ARG A 294 1.09 -11.86 -7.91
CA ARG A 294 1.31 -11.90 -6.47
C ARG A 294 2.69 -12.44 -6.15
N LEU A 295 3.48 -11.69 -5.40
CA LEU A 295 4.86 -12.01 -5.05
C LEU A 295 5.11 -11.76 -3.57
N GLN A 296 5.85 -12.66 -2.93
CA GLN A 296 6.34 -12.45 -1.58
C GLN A 296 7.51 -11.45 -1.61
N LEU A 297 7.62 -10.55 -0.65
CA LEU A 297 8.81 -9.72 -0.46
C LEU A 297 9.63 -10.29 0.69
N LEU A 298 10.95 -10.23 0.61
CA LEU A 298 11.86 -10.87 1.56
C LEU A 298 12.86 -9.86 2.15
N ASP A 299 13.15 -10.02 3.43
CA ASP A 299 14.20 -9.30 4.18
C ASP A 299 15.27 -10.33 4.58
N ILE A 300 16.18 -10.64 3.65
CA ILE A 300 17.16 -11.74 3.72
C ILE A 300 18.61 -11.32 3.42
N GLY A 301 18.86 -10.07 3.04
CA GLY A 301 20.16 -9.51 2.65
C GLY A 301 20.75 -10.11 1.38
N ALA A 302 19.90 -10.56 0.47
CA ALA A 302 20.32 -11.12 -0.81
C ALA A 302 19.30 -10.77 -1.90
N GLY A 303 19.76 -10.76 -3.15
CA GLY A 303 18.88 -10.53 -4.29
C GLY A 303 18.50 -9.05 -4.41
N ALA A 304 17.19 -8.77 -4.42
CA ALA A 304 16.65 -7.42 -4.35
C ALA A 304 16.90 -6.72 -3.01
N ASP A 305 17.13 -7.51 -1.96
CA ASP A 305 17.35 -7.00 -0.62
C ASP A 305 18.84 -6.83 -0.35
N SER A 306 19.22 -5.61 0.00
CA SER A 306 20.62 -5.24 0.24
C SER A 306 21.05 -5.52 1.67
N PHE A 307 20.14 -5.47 2.64
CA PHE A 307 20.46 -5.53 4.06
C PHE A 307 19.48 -6.43 4.81
N LYS A 308 19.99 -7.55 5.32
CA LYS A 308 19.18 -8.47 6.11
C LYS A 308 18.79 -7.85 7.45
N GLY A 309 17.51 -7.97 7.79
CA GLY A 309 16.95 -7.62 9.08
C GLY A 309 16.79 -6.13 9.31
N ASP A 310 16.72 -5.33 8.25
CA ASP A 310 16.53 -3.87 8.36
C ASP A 310 15.05 -3.45 8.31
N GLY A 311 14.13 -4.43 8.19
CA GLY A 311 12.69 -4.18 8.09
C GLY A 311 12.21 -3.82 6.68
N THR A 312 13.11 -3.80 5.70
CA THR A 312 12.80 -3.57 4.29
C THR A 312 12.71 -4.91 3.56
N TYR A 313 11.49 -5.27 3.16
CA TYR A 313 11.23 -6.46 2.36
C TYR A 313 11.20 -6.07 0.90
N SER A 314 11.95 -6.76 0.05
CA SER A 314 12.02 -6.40 -1.37
C SER A 314 12.04 -7.61 -2.30
N ARG A 315 11.78 -7.33 -3.59
CA ARG A 315 11.85 -8.30 -4.70
C ARG A 315 11.91 -7.59 -6.05
N TYR A 316 12.62 -8.18 -7.02
CA TYR A 316 12.56 -7.68 -8.40
C TYR A 316 11.28 -8.10 -9.13
N LEU A 317 10.88 -7.27 -10.08
CA LEU A 317 9.85 -7.52 -11.08
C LEU A 317 10.51 -7.56 -12.44
N THR A 318 10.51 -8.74 -13.04
CA THR A 318 11.17 -8.99 -14.33
C THR A 318 10.19 -9.22 -15.48
N LYS A 319 8.93 -9.58 -15.17
CA LYS A 319 7.91 -9.96 -16.17
C LYS A 319 6.66 -9.11 -15.99
N LEU A 320 6.54 -8.07 -16.80
CA LEU A 320 5.36 -7.21 -16.84
C LEU A 320 5.01 -6.86 -18.27
N LEU A 321 3.71 -6.81 -18.54
CA LEU A 321 3.19 -6.33 -19.81
C LEU A 321 3.08 -4.80 -19.80
N GLN A 322 3.02 -4.19 -20.97
CA GLN A 322 2.72 -2.79 -21.15
C GLN A 322 1.35 -2.48 -20.50
N GLY A 323 1.30 -1.46 -19.67
CA GLY A 323 0.08 -1.06 -18.97
C GLY A 323 0.37 -0.27 -17.70
N LYS A 324 -0.69 0.14 -17.02
CA LYS A 324 -0.63 0.79 -15.71
C LYS A 324 -0.92 -0.23 -14.62
N TYR A 325 -0.17 -0.17 -13.53
CA TYR A 325 -0.24 -1.15 -12.44
C TYR A 325 -0.51 -0.49 -11.11
N SER A 326 -1.43 -1.07 -10.35
CA SER A 326 -1.61 -0.80 -8.92
C SER A 326 -0.70 -1.71 -8.08
N LEU A 327 -0.31 -1.25 -6.88
CA LEU A 327 0.48 -2.01 -5.92
C LEU A 327 -0.25 -2.06 -4.59
N LYS A 328 -0.59 -3.26 -4.12
CA LYS A 328 -1.16 -3.51 -2.80
C LYS A 328 -0.26 -4.47 -2.03
N VAL A 329 0.15 -4.10 -0.82
CA VAL A 329 0.97 -4.94 0.05
C VAL A 329 0.15 -5.33 1.28
N ARG A 330 0.13 -6.62 1.57
CA ARG A 330 -0.42 -7.18 2.80
C ARG A 330 0.70 -7.79 3.63
N VAL A 331 0.77 -7.38 4.89
CA VAL A 331 1.75 -7.84 5.87
C VAL A 331 0.99 -8.58 6.95
N GLU A 332 1.45 -9.78 7.27
CA GLU A 332 0.90 -10.62 8.33
C GLU A 332 2.04 -11.20 9.15
N GLN A 333 1.98 -11.01 10.47
CA GLN A 333 2.85 -11.70 11.40
C GLN A 333 1.97 -12.56 12.29
N LYS A 334 2.30 -13.85 12.39
CA LYS A 334 1.75 -14.73 13.41
C LYS A 334 2.84 -14.99 14.42
N GLN A 335 2.51 -14.90 15.70
CA GLN A 335 3.44 -15.23 16.77
C GLN A 335 3.77 -16.74 16.71
N THR A 336 4.80 -17.07 15.96
CA THR A 336 5.58 -18.29 16.10
C THR A 336 6.77 -17.97 17.01
N GLU A 337 7.21 -18.92 17.83
CA GLU A 337 8.46 -18.87 18.63
C GLU A 337 9.71 -18.79 17.73
N VAL A 338 9.77 -17.82 16.83
CA VAL A 338 10.97 -17.53 16.06
C VAL A 338 11.81 -16.66 16.97
N GLN A 339 12.74 -17.30 17.68
CA GLN A 339 13.93 -16.60 18.17
C GLN A 339 14.61 -15.99 16.96
N LEU A 340 14.33 -14.72 16.70
CA LEU A 340 15.09 -13.95 15.74
C LEU A 340 16.53 -13.91 16.27
N PRO A 341 17.53 -14.35 15.49
CA PRO A 341 18.92 -14.16 15.89
C PRO A 341 19.15 -12.67 16.14
N PRO A 342 19.95 -12.28 17.15
CA PRO A 342 20.37 -10.89 17.28
C PRO A 342 21.10 -10.50 15.99
N TYR A 343 20.47 -9.66 15.17
CA TYR A 343 21.06 -9.21 13.92
C TYR A 343 21.83 -7.91 14.13
N ARG A 344 23.04 -7.94 13.57
CA ARG A 344 24.04 -6.88 13.61
C ARG A 344 23.66 -5.85 12.57
N HIS A 345 23.61 -4.57 12.94
CA HIS A 345 24.45 -3.56 12.26
C HIS A 345 24.42 -2.20 12.97
N SER A 346 25.64 -1.70 13.20
CA SER A 346 26.00 -0.29 13.12
C SER A 346 26.22 0.05 11.65
N GLY A 347 25.83 1.25 11.20
CA GLY A 347 26.04 1.72 9.81
C GLY A 347 27.51 1.99 9.43
N ALA A 348 28.48 1.62 10.27
CA ALA A 348 29.89 1.69 9.97
C ALA A 348 30.38 0.38 9.32
N LEU A 349 31.14 0.49 8.22
CA LEU A 349 31.77 -0.67 7.58
C LEU A 349 32.77 -1.31 8.57
N TYR A 350 32.44 -2.48 9.12
CA TYR A 350 33.40 -3.26 9.89
C TYR A 350 34.39 -3.93 8.93
N ILE A 351 35.66 -3.56 9.04
CA ILE A 351 36.76 -4.16 8.26
C ILE A 351 37.25 -5.37 9.06
N PRO A 352 37.06 -6.62 8.61
CA PRO A 352 37.41 -7.83 9.37
C PRO A 352 38.92 -8.07 9.48
N GLY A 353 39.70 -7.41 8.65
CA GLY A 353 41.15 -7.46 8.67
C GLY A 353 41.78 -6.63 7.56
N TYR A 354 43.08 -6.47 7.62
CA TYR A 354 43.89 -5.75 6.63
C TYR A 354 45.18 -6.52 6.36
N ILE A 355 45.80 -6.23 5.21
CA ILE A 355 47.09 -6.82 4.85
C ILE A 355 48.18 -5.88 5.33
N ASP A 356 49.13 -6.41 6.09
CA ASP A 356 50.32 -5.71 6.58
C ASP A 356 51.54 -6.58 6.27
N ASP A 357 52.45 -6.08 5.42
CA ASP A 357 53.63 -6.79 4.92
C ASP A 357 53.36 -8.22 4.39
N GLY A 358 52.23 -8.41 3.70
CA GLY A 358 51.86 -9.69 3.08
C GLY A 358 51.22 -10.71 4.04
N GLU A 359 51.10 -10.38 5.32
CA GLU A 359 50.34 -11.16 6.30
C GLU A 359 48.94 -10.57 6.52
N VAL A 360 47.93 -11.43 6.65
CA VAL A 360 46.55 -11.03 6.94
C VAL A 360 46.40 -10.81 8.44
N LYS A 361 46.22 -9.56 8.87
CA LYS A 361 45.91 -9.20 10.26
C LYS A 361 44.40 -9.05 10.43
N LEU A 362 43.82 -9.82 11.35
CA LEU A 362 42.39 -9.76 11.66
C LEU A 362 42.11 -8.66 12.70
N ASN A 363 41.06 -7.88 12.46
CA ASN A 363 40.55 -6.95 13.45
C ASN A 363 39.74 -7.69 14.53
N PRO A 364 39.64 -7.16 15.76
CA PRO A 364 38.81 -7.73 16.81
C PRO A 364 37.36 -7.88 16.34
N PRO A 365 36.64 -8.95 16.71
CA PRO A 365 35.26 -9.16 16.27
C PRO A 365 34.41 -7.92 16.50
N GLU A 366 33.58 -7.56 15.53
CA GLU A 366 32.68 -6.42 15.65
C GLU A 366 31.90 -6.50 16.98
N PRO A 367 31.86 -5.42 17.78
CA PRO A 367 31.08 -5.41 18.99
C PRO A 367 29.61 -5.71 18.67
N PRO A 368 28.92 -6.54 19.47
CA PRO A 368 27.51 -6.82 19.22
C PRO A 368 26.69 -5.53 19.35
N VAL A 369 26.14 -5.06 18.23
CA VAL A 369 25.07 -4.06 18.25
C VAL A 369 23.78 -4.80 18.53
N ASN A 370 23.25 -4.63 19.73
CA ASN A 370 22.04 -5.30 20.17
C ASN A 370 20.81 -4.45 19.80
N LEU A 371 20.44 -4.46 18.52
CA LEU A 371 19.10 -3.99 18.13
C LEU A 371 18.12 -5.11 18.51
N GLN A 372 17.38 -4.90 19.59
CA GLN A 372 16.30 -5.82 19.94
C GLN A 372 15.18 -5.64 18.91
N PRO A 373 14.79 -6.71 18.17
CA PRO A 373 13.62 -6.66 17.31
C PRO A 373 12.40 -6.29 18.14
N VAL A 374 11.51 -5.47 17.59
CA VAL A 374 10.26 -5.15 18.29
C VAL A 374 9.35 -6.37 18.28
N ASP A 375 9.10 -6.93 19.45
CA ASP A 375 8.06 -7.94 19.62
C ASP A 375 6.67 -7.28 19.60
N VAL A 376 6.05 -7.17 18.44
CA VAL A 376 4.70 -6.58 18.32
C VAL A 376 3.57 -7.60 18.44
N GLY A 377 3.90 -8.90 18.64
CA GLY A 377 2.93 -9.98 18.57
C GLY A 377 2.38 -10.21 17.16
N SER A 378 1.23 -10.89 17.08
CA SER A 378 0.55 -11.11 15.80
C SER A 378 -0.15 -9.84 15.32
N PHE A 379 -0.07 -9.55 14.02
CA PHE A 379 -0.76 -8.40 13.43
C PHE A 379 -1.04 -8.58 11.94
N THR A 380 -1.99 -7.81 11.42
CA THR A 380 -2.17 -7.59 9.98
C THR A 380 -2.09 -6.10 9.64
N ARG A 381 -1.49 -5.78 8.50
CA ARG A 381 -1.51 -4.45 7.89
C ARG A 381 -1.69 -4.58 6.38
N THR A 382 -2.45 -3.66 5.80
CA THR A 382 -2.62 -3.58 4.35
C THR A 382 -2.38 -2.15 3.91
N VAL A 383 -1.55 -1.95 2.90
CA VAL A 383 -1.24 -0.63 2.35
C VAL A 383 -1.24 -0.68 0.82
N THR A 384 -1.66 0.42 0.21
CA THR A 384 -1.56 0.61 -1.24
C THR A 384 -0.44 1.58 -1.56
N GLY A 385 0.52 1.11 -2.36
CA GLY A 385 1.60 1.92 -2.88
C GLY A 385 1.16 2.74 -4.10
N GLN A 386 1.98 3.71 -4.48
CA GLN A 386 1.77 4.49 -5.70
C GLN A 386 1.75 3.56 -6.92
N SER A 387 0.88 3.87 -7.89
CA SER A 387 0.86 3.14 -9.16
C SER A 387 2.07 3.47 -10.03
N PHE A 388 2.32 2.62 -11.03
CA PHE A 388 3.43 2.79 -11.97
C PHE A 388 3.05 2.33 -13.38
N VAL A 389 3.81 2.80 -14.38
CA VAL A 389 3.54 2.54 -15.80
C VAL A 389 4.66 1.71 -16.42
N VAL A 390 4.29 0.66 -17.15
CA VAL A 390 5.20 -0.08 -18.02
C VAL A 390 4.95 0.37 -19.45
N LYS A 391 5.92 1.07 -20.05
CA LYS A 391 5.75 1.74 -21.36
C LYS A 391 5.76 0.76 -22.53
N LYS A 392 6.48 -0.36 -22.41
CA LYS A 392 6.68 -1.32 -23.48
C LYS A 392 6.70 -2.73 -22.94
N ASP A 393 6.12 -3.63 -23.71
CA ASP A 393 6.36 -5.06 -23.61
C ASP A 393 7.77 -5.33 -24.12
N VAL A 394 8.68 -5.68 -23.22
CA VAL A 394 10.01 -6.13 -23.62
C VAL A 394 10.24 -7.51 -23.06
N SER A 395 10.34 -8.49 -23.94
CA SER A 395 10.72 -9.86 -23.57
C SER A 395 12.25 -9.94 -23.49
N ILE A 396 12.81 -9.49 -22.36
CA ILE A 396 14.22 -9.69 -22.03
C ILE A 396 14.32 -10.84 -21.02
N ASN A 397 15.18 -11.81 -21.31
CA ASN A 397 15.64 -12.75 -20.30
C ASN A 397 16.70 -12.06 -19.46
N PHE A 398 16.43 -11.91 -18.16
CA PHE A 398 17.38 -11.29 -17.27
C PHE A 398 18.31 -12.35 -16.69
N PRO A 399 19.60 -12.05 -16.48
CA PRO A 399 20.49 -13.02 -15.83
C PRO A 399 20.07 -13.26 -14.36
N PRO A 400 20.47 -14.39 -13.78
CA PRO A 400 20.44 -14.60 -12.34
C PRO A 400 21.14 -13.47 -11.59
N ASN A 401 20.66 -13.13 -10.39
CA ASN A 401 21.29 -12.09 -9.59
C ASN A 401 22.68 -12.52 -9.07
N LYS A 402 23.53 -11.54 -8.76
CA LYS A 402 24.84 -11.76 -8.14
C LYS A 402 24.66 -12.30 -6.73
N ILE A 403 25.47 -13.30 -6.36
CA ILE A 403 25.57 -13.80 -4.99
C ILE A 403 26.38 -12.78 -4.16
N THR A 404 25.78 -12.27 -3.09
CA THR A 404 26.38 -11.27 -2.18
C THR A 404 26.62 -11.79 -0.77
N ASP A 405 26.10 -12.97 -0.44
CA ASP A 405 26.03 -13.54 0.91
C ASP A 405 26.77 -14.88 1.02
N LEU A 406 27.86 -15.06 0.26
CA LEU A 406 28.67 -16.27 0.31
C LEU A 406 29.33 -16.42 1.69
N ILE A 407 29.03 -17.52 2.37
CA ILE A 407 29.63 -17.93 3.63
C ILE A 407 30.47 -19.17 3.38
N ALA A 408 31.69 -19.18 3.93
CA ALA A 408 32.57 -20.34 3.95
C ALA A 408 32.84 -20.77 5.40
N LYS A 409 32.69 -22.06 5.69
CA LYS A 409 33.01 -22.65 7.00
C LYS A 409 33.99 -23.80 6.79
N LEU A 410 35.06 -23.82 7.57
CA LEU A 410 35.96 -24.96 7.64
C LEU A 410 35.30 -26.06 8.47
N GLN A 411 35.22 -27.26 7.91
CA GLN A 411 34.76 -28.46 8.58
C GLN A 411 35.79 -29.56 8.33
N GLU A 412 36.68 -29.74 9.31
CA GLU A 412 37.85 -30.62 9.21
C GLU A 412 38.70 -30.26 7.97
N ASP A 413 38.84 -31.20 7.04
CA ASP A 413 39.61 -31.03 5.79
C ASP A 413 38.74 -30.52 4.62
N THR A 414 37.50 -30.08 4.89
CA THR A 414 36.57 -29.59 3.87
C THR A 414 36.14 -28.14 4.11
N VAL A 415 35.80 -27.44 3.02
CA VAL A 415 35.22 -26.10 3.09
C VAL A 415 33.74 -26.20 2.68
N LEU A 416 32.85 -25.96 3.64
CA LEU A 416 31.42 -25.86 3.40
C LEU A 416 31.08 -24.44 2.94
N LEU A 417 30.56 -24.33 1.71
CA LEU A 417 30.09 -23.07 1.14
C LEU A 417 28.56 -23.00 1.22
N GLY A 418 28.04 -21.87 1.68
CA GLY A 418 26.60 -21.59 1.74
C GLY A 418 26.29 -20.20 1.20
N TRP A 419 25.19 -20.06 0.47
CA TRP A 419 24.72 -18.80 -0.09
C TRP A 419 23.23 -18.88 -0.40
N THR A 420 22.58 -17.73 -0.53
CA THR A 420 21.20 -17.67 -1.02
C THR A 420 21.17 -17.97 -2.51
N ALA A 421 20.37 -18.96 -2.91
CA ALA A 421 20.24 -19.31 -4.32
C ALA A 421 19.64 -18.14 -5.11
N PRO A 422 20.28 -17.68 -6.20
CA PRO A 422 19.68 -16.69 -7.07
C PRO A 422 18.48 -17.29 -7.81
N GLY A 423 17.63 -16.42 -8.36
CA GLY A 423 16.58 -16.80 -9.29
C GLY A 423 17.14 -17.05 -10.70
N ASP A 424 16.28 -17.55 -11.58
CA ASP A 424 16.59 -17.67 -13.01
C ASP A 424 16.62 -16.29 -13.69
N ASP A 425 15.63 -15.45 -13.34
CA ASP A 425 15.54 -14.05 -13.71
C ASP A 425 15.73 -13.20 -12.44
N TYR A 426 16.93 -12.65 -12.20
CA TYR A 426 17.29 -12.00 -10.92
C TYR A 426 17.05 -12.89 -9.69
N ASP A 427 16.06 -12.58 -8.87
CA ASP A 427 15.66 -13.30 -7.66
C ASP A 427 14.30 -14.00 -7.83
N LEU A 428 13.84 -14.13 -9.09
CA LEU A 428 12.62 -14.84 -9.47
C LEU A 428 12.91 -16.18 -10.16
N GLY A 429 12.10 -17.18 -9.84
CA GLY A 429 12.22 -18.52 -10.41
C GLY A 429 13.31 -19.37 -9.76
N ARG A 430 13.61 -20.53 -10.36
CA ARG A 430 14.71 -21.41 -9.98
C ARG A 430 15.66 -21.52 -11.14
N VAL A 431 16.95 -21.29 -10.91
CA VAL A 431 17.99 -21.49 -11.92
C VAL A 431 17.93 -22.93 -12.44
N SER A 432 17.60 -23.11 -13.72
CA SER A 432 17.82 -24.38 -14.40
C SER A 432 19.29 -24.53 -14.76
N GLY A 433 20.11 -25.00 -13.83
CA GLY A 433 21.48 -25.43 -14.10
C GLY A 433 21.54 -26.91 -14.52
N PRO A 434 22.58 -27.33 -15.29
CA PRO A 434 22.75 -28.73 -15.64
C PRO A 434 22.93 -29.54 -14.36
N THR A 435 22.23 -30.66 -14.27
CA THR A 435 22.29 -31.70 -13.22
C THR A 435 23.57 -31.68 -12.40
N GLY A 436 23.52 -31.02 -11.25
CA GLY A 436 24.48 -31.13 -10.16
C GLY A 436 23.69 -31.36 -8.90
N SER A 437 23.60 -32.62 -8.48
CA SER A 437 22.95 -33.06 -7.25
C SER A 437 23.45 -32.24 -6.06
N LYS A 438 22.54 -31.51 -5.40
CA LYS A 438 22.77 -30.97 -4.06
C LYS A 438 22.20 -31.96 -3.05
N VAL A 439 23.06 -32.47 -2.16
CA VAL A 439 22.70 -33.12 -0.89
C VAL A 439 22.30 -32.06 0.10
#